data_AF-A0A8T4QJX6-F1
#
_entry.id   AF-A0A8T4QJX6-F1
#
_cell.length_a   1.000
_cell.length_b   1.000
_cell.length_c   1.000
_cell.angle_alpha   90.00
_cell.angle_beta   90.00
_cell.angle_gamma   90.00
#
_symmetry.space_group_name_H-M   'P 1'
#
loop_
_entity.id
_entity.type
_entity.pdbx_description
1 polymer ?
#
loop_
_entity_poly.entity_id
_entity_poly.type
_entity_poly.pdbx_seq_one_letter_code
_entity_poly.pdbx_strand_id
1 'polypeptide(L)'
;MQMNIINKKEEPLLSRTMITATLEFEKATPSYPEVTSLMASQLKIDDKLVAIRHIYNSFGAKKAEVIAYVYADENKKQFIEPKAKEKKDKKAKEAKKE
;
A
#
# COMPACT_ATOMS: atom_id res chain seq x y z
N MET A 1 -8.76 -11.92 -7.07
CA MET A 1 -7.53 -11.12 -7.26
C MET A 1 -6.36 -12.08 -7.21
N GLN A 2 -5.52 -12.09 -8.23
CA GLN A 2 -4.33 -12.94 -8.23
C GLN A 2 -3.13 -12.03 -7.98
N MET A 3 -2.48 -12.23 -6.84
CA MET A 3 -1.27 -11.51 -6.47
C MET A 3 -0.06 -12.42 -6.66
N ASN A 4 0.91 -11.95 -7.43
CA ASN A 4 2.15 -12.64 -7.71
C ASN A 4 3.32 -11.80 -7.18
N ILE A 5 4.12 -12.35 -6.27
CA ILE A 5 5.28 -11.64 -5.71
C ILE A 5 6.41 -11.72 -6.74
N ILE A 6 6.81 -10.58 -7.29
CA ILE A 6 7.86 -10.49 -8.30
C ILE A 6 9.23 -10.46 -7.63
N ASN A 7 9.35 -9.69 -6.54
CA ASN A 7 10.65 -9.47 -5.90
C ASN A 7 10.50 -9.21 -4.39
N LYS A 8 11.46 -9.76 -3.63
CA LYS A 8 11.64 -9.51 -2.19
C LYS A 8 13.07 -9.03 -1.98
N LYS A 9 13.23 -7.77 -1.59
CA LYS A 9 14.54 -7.18 -1.28
C LYS A 9 14.60 -6.83 0.20
N GLU A 10 15.53 -7.43 0.92
CA GLU A 10 15.75 -7.14 2.33
C GLU A 10 16.70 -5.95 2.47
N GLU A 11 16.28 -4.92 3.21
CA GLU A 11 17.09 -3.73 3.53
C GLU A 11 17.41 -3.73 5.02
N PRO A 12 18.52 -4.38 5.44
CA PRO A 12 18.86 -4.54 6.85
C PRO A 12 19.10 -3.20 7.56
N LEU A 13 19.63 -2.19 6.84
CA LEU A 13 19.89 -0.84 7.36
C LEU A 13 18.63 -0.14 7.89
N LEU A 14 17.48 -0.41 7.27
CA LEU A 14 16.19 0.18 7.65
C LEU A 14 15.27 -0.84 8.32
N SER A 15 15.77 -2.05 8.58
CA SER A 15 15.01 -3.20 9.09
C SER A 15 13.67 -3.38 8.39
N ARG A 16 13.67 -3.22 7.06
CA ARG A 16 12.48 -3.35 6.22
C ARG A 16 12.75 -4.27 5.06
N THR A 17 11.70 -4.93 4.60
CA THR A 17 11.69 -5.72 3.38
C THR A 17 10.86 -4.98 2.36
N MET A 18 11.46 -4.65 1.22
CA MET A 18 10.74 -4.16 0.06
C MET A 18 10.17 -5.34 -0.72
N ILE A 19 8.88 -5.29 -0.98
CA ILE A 19 8.15 -6.33 -1.71
C ILE A 19 7.49 -5.66 -2.91
N THR A 20 7.83 -6.19 -4.08
CA THR A 20 7.18 -5.83 -5.34
C THR A 20 6.29 -6.99 -5.74
N ALA A 21 5.00 -6.73 -5.89
CA ALA A 21 4.03 -7.72 -6.33
C ALA A 21 3.20 -7.20 -7.50
N THR A 22 2.85 -8.07 -8.44
CA THR A 22 1.84 -7.79 -9.45
C THR A 22 0.49 -8.28 -8.96
N LEU A 23 -0.54 -7.47 -9.09
CA LEU A 23 -1.91 -7.79 -8.76
C LEU A 23 -2.77 -7.71 -10.02
N GLU A 24 -3.37 -8.84 -10.39
CA GLU A 24 -4.31 -8.93 -11.50
C GLU A 24 -5.76 -8.92 -10.96
N PHE A 25 -6.59 -8.04 -11.51
CA PHE A 25 -7.95 -7.78 -11.04
C PHE A 25 -8.94 -7.66 -12.20
N GLU A 26 -10.03 -8.42 -12.17
CA GLU A 26 -10.93 -8.52 -13.33
C GLU A 26 -11.91 -7.35 -13.50
N LYS A 27 -12.31 -6.67 -12.42
CA LYS A 27 -13.41 -5.69 -12.45
C LYS A 27 -13.06 -4.33 -11.85
N ALA A 28 -12.48 -4.28 -10.64
CA ALA A 28 -12.26 -3.03 -9.92
C ALA A 28 -10.79 -2.88 -9.53
N THR A 29 -10.26 -1.66 -9.62
CA THR A 29 -8.97 -1.31 -9.04
C THR A 29 -9.06 -1.50 -7.53
N PRO A 30 -8.21 -2.35 -6.94
CA PRO A 30 -8.30 -2.67 -5.52
C PRO A 30 -8.02 -1.42 -4.68
N SER A 31 -8.74 -1.30 -3.57
CA SER A 31 -8.51 -0.19 -2.63
C SER A 31 -7.26 -0.47 -1.79
N TYR A 32 -6.55 0.58 -1.36
CA TYR A 32 -5.41 0.48 -0.43
C TYR A 32 -5.61 -0.50 0.75
N PRO A 33 -6.72 -0.47 1.51
CA PRO A 33 -6.93 -1.42 2.61
C PRO A 33 -7.05 -2.88 2.14
N GLU A 34 -7.68 -3.13 0.98
CA GLU A 34 -7.83 -4.48 0.44
C GLU A 34 -6.48 -5.04 -0.02
N VAL A 35 -5.66 -4.22 -0.68
CA VAL A 35 -4.30 -4.61 -1.10
C VAL A 35 -3.42 -4.90 0.12
N THR A 36 -3.59 -4.12 1.20
CA THR A 36 -2.83 -4.31 2.45
C THR A 36 -3.17 -5.67 3.07
N SER A 37 -4.46 -5.94 3.25
CA SER A 37 -4.94 -7.18 3.85
C SER A 37 -4.58 -8.42 3.02
N LEU A 38 -4.60 -8.29 1.70
CA LEU A 38 -4.20 -9.37 0.78
C LEU A 38 -2.69 -9.63 0.83
N MET A 39 -1.86 -8.59 0.92
CA MET A 39 -0.42 -8.74 1.15
C MET A 39 -0.09 -9.33 2.51
N ALA A 40 -0.72 -8.82 3.56
CA ALA A 40 -0.56 -9.32 4.93
C ALA A 40 -0.91 -10.81 5.03
N SER A 41 -2.02 -11.22 4.40
CA SER A 41 -2.44 -12.62 4.33
C SER A 41 -1.45 -13.51 3.57
N GLN A 42 -0.92 -13.04 2.42
CA GLN A 42 0.07 -13.80 1.66
C GLN A 42 1.40 -13.93 2.39
N LEU A 43 1.81 -12.88 3.10
CA LEU A 43 3.09 -12.82 3.80
C LEU A 43 3.02 -13.38 5.22
N LYS A 44 1.80 -13.65 5.73
CA LYS A 44 1.52 -14.04 7.13
C LYS A 44 2.07 -13.04 8.15
N ILE A 45 1.93 -11.75 7.85
CA ILE A 45 2.42 -10.65 8.68
C ILE A 45 1.23 -9.76 9.06
N ASP A 46 1.31 -9.07 10.19
CA ASP A 46 0.26 -8.16 10.66
C ASP A 46 0.10 -6.96 9.70
N ASP A 47 -1.16 -6.56 9.44
CA ASP A 47 -1.51 -5.40 8.60
C ASP A 47 -0.81 -4.11 9.05
N LYS A 48 -0.52 -4.01 10.36
CA LYS A 48 0.15 -2.85 10.94
C LYS A 48 1.61 -2.71 10.53
N LEU A 49 2.27 -3.80 10.13
CA LEU A 49 3.67 -3.80 9.72
C LEU A 49 3.85 -3.61 8.21
N VAL A 50 2.77 -3.76 7.44
CA VAL A 50 2.75 -3.54 6.00
C VAL A 50 2.45 -2.06 5.73
N ALA A 51 3.21 -1.47 4.82
CA ALA A 51 2.98 -0.11 4.35
C ALA A 51 3.05 -0.08 2.82
N ILE A 52 1.96 0.37 2.19
CA ILE A 52 1.91 0.48 0.72
C ILE A 52 2.52 1.82 0.32
N ARG A 53 3.62 1.76 -0.44
CA ARG A 53 4.34 2.93 -0.94
C ARG A 53 3.65 3.46 -2.19
N HIS A 54 3.49 2.61 -3.20
CA HIS A 54 2.85 2.96 -4.47
C HIS A 54 2.08 1.77 -5.04
N ILE A 55 0.98 2.10 -5.71
CA ILE A 55 0.21 1.17 -6.54
C ILE A 55 0.23 1.78 -7.95
N TYR A 56 0.98 1.16 -8.86
CA TYR A 56 1.03 1.56 -10.26
C TYR A 56 0.01 0.72 -11.02
N ASN A 57 -1.11 1.32 -11.39
CA ASN A 57 -2.07 0.67 -12.27
C ASN A 57 -1.63 0.79 -13.73
N SER A 58 -1.60 -0.32 -14.45
CA SER A 58 -1.33 -0.27 -15.89
C SER A 58 -2.60 0.17 -16.63
N PHE A 59 -2.55 1.33 -17.26
CA PHE A 59 -3.69 1.84 -18.03
C PHE A 59 -4.02 0.90 -19.20
N GLY A 60 -5.30 0.55 -19.36
CA GLY A 60 -5.77 -0.38 -20.39
C GLY A 60 -5.52 -1.87 -20.11
N ALA A 61 -4.78 -2.20 -19.05
CA ALA A 61 -4.57 -3.58 -18.60
C ALA A 61 -5.18 -3.78 -17.21
N LYS A 62 -5.72 -4.98 -16.98
CA LYS A 62 -6.30 -5.40 -15.70
C LYS A 62 -5.23 -5.82 -14.68
N LYS A 63 -4.13 -5.06 -14.62
CA LYS A 63 -2.93 -5.36 -13.83
C LYS A 63 -2.46 -4.11 -13.09
N ALA A 64 -1.98 -4.29 -11.86
CA ALA A 64 -1.29 -3.27 -11.10
C ALA A 64 0.01 -3.83 -10.52
N GLU A 65 1.03 -3.01 -10.47
CA GLU A 65 2.24 -3.27 -9.71
C GLU A 65 2.13 -2.58 -8.35
N VAL A 66 2.27 -3.36 -7.29
CA VAL A 66 2.19 -2.92 -5.91
C VAL A 66 3.59 -2.96 -5.32
N ILE A 67 4.03 -1.82 -4.81
CA ILE A 67 5.26 -1.70 -4.05
C ILE A 67 4.87 -1.49 -2.58
N ALA A 68 5.23 -2.46 -1.75
CA ALA A 68 5.01 -2.40 -0.31
C ALA A 68 6.31 -2.55 0.46
N TYR A 69 6.36 -1.93 1.63
CA TYR A 69 7.39 -2.13 2.63
C TYR A 69 6.81 -2.91 3.79
N VAL A 70 7.54 -3.91 4.24
CA VAL A 70 7.24 -4.68 5.44
C VAL A 70 8.31 -4.34 6.47
N TYR A 71 7.89 -3.74 7.58
CA TYR A 71 8.79 -3.35 8.66
C TYR A 71 8.84 -4.44 9.73
N ALA A 72 10.00 -4.62 10.37
CA ALA A 72 10.12 -5.47 11.55
C ALA A 72 9.58 -4.80 12.82
N ASP A 73 9.57 -3.47 12.87
CA ASP A 73 9.19 -2.66 14.03
C ASP A 73 8.18 -1.56 13.66
N GLU A 74 7.10 -1.42 14.44
CA GLU A 74 6.12 -0.32 14.30
C GLU A 74 6.75 1.07 14.51
N ASN A 75 7.71 1.18 15.43
CA ASN A 75 8.40 2.44 15.74
C ASN A 75 9.18 2.98 14.52
N LYS A 76 9.80 2.10 13.73
CA LYS A 76 10.52 2.48 12.52
C LYS A 76 9.56 2.88 11.40
N LYS A 77 8.41 2.20 11.30
CA LYS A 77 7.35 2.57 10.35
C LYS A 77 6.89 4.02 10.60
N GLN A 78 6.60 4.38 11.84
CA GLN A 78 6.11 5.72 12.18
C GLN A 78 7.15 6.84 11.99
N PHE A 79 8.44 6.52 12.08
CA PHE A 79 9.54 7.47 11.91
C PHE A 79 9.96 7.65 10.43
N ILE A 80 9.95 6.57 9.66
CA ILE A 80 10.38 6.55 8.25
C ILE A 80 9.26 6.99 7.32
N GLU A 81 8.01 6.65 7.62
CA GLU A 81 6.90 7.11 6.82
C GLU A 81 6.65 8.60 7.07
N PRO A 82 6.73 9.45 6.03
CA PRO A 82 6.39 10.85 6.18
C PRO A 82 4.93 10.92 6.64
N LYS A 83 4.67 11.53 7.79
CA LYS A 83 3.32 11.79 8.28
C LYS A 83 2.53 12.41 7.13
N ALA A 84 1.47 11.73 6.69
CA ALA A 84 0.56 12.27 5.70
C ALA A 84 0.15 13.66 6.17
N LYS A 85 0.36 14.69 5.35
CA LYS A 85 -0.21 16.01 5.61
C LYS A 85 -1.69 15.77 5.85
N GLU A 86 -2.18 16.09 7.05
CA GLU A 86 -3.60 16.10 7.36
C GLU A 86 -4.31 16.76 6.19
N LYS A 87 -5.19 16.02 5.52
CA LYS A 87 -6.02 16.56 4.46
C LYS A 87 -6.82 17.68 5.13
N LYS A 88 -6.40 18.94 4.93
CA LYS A 88 -7.22 20.10 5.24
C LYS A 88 -8.61 19.80 4.70
N ASP A 89 -9.55 19.66 5.62
CA ASP A 89 -10.92 19.30 5.39
C ASP A 89 -11.47 19.94 4.10
N LYS A 90 -11.90 19.10 3.17
CA LYS A 90 -12.86 19.50 2.13
C LYS A 90 -14.27 19.68 2.75
N LYS A 91 -14.39 20.30 3.93
CA LYS A 91 -15.69 20.70 4.53
C LYS A 91 -16.21 22.04 4.00
N ALA A 92 -15.51 22.69 3.07
CA ALA A 92 -15.89 24.03 2.57
C ALA A 92 -16.64 24.05 1.22
N LYS A 93 -17.21 22.94 0.73
CA LYS A 93 -17.95 22.92 -0.55
C LYS A 93 -19.47 22.65 -0.49
N GLU A 94 -20.05 22.45 0.70
CA GLU A 94 -21.51 22.26 0.84
C GLU A 94 -22.28 23.49 1.36
N ALA A 95 -21.61 24.61 1.66
CA ALA A 95 -22.25 25.82 2.20
C ALA A 95 -22.47 26.97 1.18
N LYS A 96 -22.54 26.68 -0.13
CA LYS A 96 -22.97 27.67 -1.15
C LYS A 96 -24.03 27.07 -2.09
N LYS A 97 -25.07 26.50 -1.48
CA LYS A 97 -26.31 26.17 -2.17
C LYS A 97 -27.48 26.52 -1.26
N GLU A 98 -27.64 27.82 -1.02
CA GLU A 98 -28.89 28.48 -0.64
C GLU A 98 -28.84 29.91 -1.17
#